data_AF-A0A1Y3MSQ7-F1
#
_entry.id   AF-A0A1Y3MSQ7-F1
#
_cell.length_a   1.000
_cell.length_b   1.000
_cell.length_c   1.000
_cell.angle_alpha   90.00
_cell.angle_beta   90.00
_cell.angle_gamma   90.00
#
_symmetry.space_group_name_H-M   'P 1'
#
loop_
_entity.id
_entity.type
_entity.pdbx_description
1 polymer ?
#
loop_
_entity_poly.entity_id
_entity_poly.type
_entity_poly.pdbx_seq_one_letter_code
_entity_poly.pdbx_strand_id
1 'polypeptide(L)'
;MIIKALNTIKKISKDYIQLLKQEFKNNNIECEDGEIDSHKLYNEKNNEENSTSFLPEQLEINNQLTHSRTYVVFLNQFFQKFKIDYEYTFENFRNLYLCRLRIDNKIFVTDSPFMRKVDAKEEVSKKACDYLKII
;
A
#
# COMPACT_ATOMS: atom_id res chain seq x y z
N MET A 1 4.48 26.03 24.64
CA MET A 1 3.57 25.63 23.54
C MET A 1 3.60 24.12 23.20
N ILE A 2 4.73 23.42 23.39
CA ILE A 2 4.92 22.00 22.97
C ILE A 2 3.97 21.00 23.69
N ILE A 3 3.67 21.22 24.98
CA ILE A 3 2.82 20.31 25.78
C ILE A 3 1.38 20.23 25.24
N LYS A 4 0.84 21.33 24.69
CA LYS A 4 -0.51 21.36 24.12
C LYS A 4 -0.60 20.50 22.86
N ALA A 5 0.42 20.57 21.98
CA ALA A 5 0.45 19.80 20.74
C ALA A 5 0.52 18.27 21.00
N LEU A 6 1.32 17.84 21.97
CA LEU A 6 1.40 16.42 22.37
C LEU A 6 0.07 15.87 22.89
N ASN A 7 -0.68 16.68 23.64
CA ASN A 7 -2.01 16.29 24.13
C ASN A 7 -3.03 16.20 22.99
N THR A 8 -2.93 17.08 21.98
CA THR A 8 -3.78 17.02 20.79
C THR A 8 -3.50 15.77 19.96
N ILE A 9 -2.22 15.41 19.76
CA ILE A 9 -1.82 14.20 19.04
C ILE A 9 -2.32 12.93 19.75
N LYS A 10 -2.19 12.86 21.08
CA LYS A 10 -2.70 11.73 21.86
C LYS A 10 -4.21 11.58 21.75
N LYS A 11 -4.96 12.69 21.71
CA LYS A 11 -6.41 12.67 21.56
C LYS A 11 -6.83 12.15 20.17
N ILE A 12 -6.21 12.66 19.11
CA ILE A 12 -6.49 12.24 17.73
C ILE A 12 -6.21 10.75 17.51
N SER A 13 -5.10 10.24 18.06
CA SER A 13 -4.75 8.82 17.99
C SER A 13 -5.81 7.93 18.66
N LYS A 14 -6.32 8.34 19.83
CA LYS A 14 -7.33 7.60 20.56
C LYS A 14 -8.67 7.56 19.82
N ASP A 15 -9.09 8.69 19.24
CA ASP A 15 -10.35 8.81 18.51
C ASP A 15 -10.32 7.97 17.21
N TYR A 16 -9.18 7.91 16.53
CA TYR A 16 -9.00 7.08 15.33
C TYR A 16 -9.11 5.58 15.62
N ILE A 17 -8.49 5.11 16.71
CA ILE A 17 -8.58 3.71 17.12
C ILE A 17 -10.02 3.33 17.49
N GLN A 18 -10.80 4.27 18.04
CA GLN A 18 -12.19 4.04 18.39
C GLN A 18 -13.10 3.93 17.16
N LEU A 19 -12.87 4.74 16.13
CA LEU A 19 -13.54 4.64 14.83
C LEU A 19 -13.30 3.29 14.16
N LEU A 20 -12.04 2.84 14.10
CA LEU A 20 -11.70 1.54 13.51
C LEU A 20 -12.43 0.40 14.23
N LYS A 21 -12.45 0.41 15.57
CA LYS A 21 -13.14 -0.62 16.36
C LYS A 21 -14.65 -0.65 16.13
N GLN A 22 -15.28 0.47 15.76
CA GLN A 22 -16.70 0.52 15.42
C GLN A 22 -16.96 -0.06 14.02
N GLU A 23 -16.11 0.24 13.04
CA GLU A 23 -16.24 -0.32 11.69
C GLU A 23 -16.06 -1.86 11.67
N PHE A 24 -15.16 -2.39 12.49
CA PHE A 24 -14.95 -3.85 12.59
C PHE A 24 -16.03 -4.58 13.40
N LYS A 25 -16.83 -3.89 14.22
CA LYS A 25 -17.94 -4.52 14.95
C LYS A 25 -19.19 -4.76 14.10
N ASN A 26 -19.29 -4.08 12.96
CA ASN A 26 -20.48 -4.12 12.10
C ASN A 26 -20.38 -5.14 10.95
N ASN A 27 -19.24 -5.81 10.77
CA ASN A 27 -19.01 -6.79 9.70
C ASN A 27 -18.91 -8.24 10.23
N ASN A 28 -19.96 -8.72 10.90
CA ASN A 28 -20.19 -10.15 11.03
C ASN A 28 -21.07 -10.60 9.85
N ILE A 29 -20.44 -10.97 8.75
CA ILE A 29 -21.09 -11.76 7.69
C ILE A 29 -20.26 -13.04 7.57
N GLU A 30 -20.92 -14.15 7.88
CA GLU A 30 -20.42 -15.51 7.75
C GLU A 30 -20.05 -15.80 6.29
N CYS A 31 -18.84 -16.30 6.02
CA CYS A 31 -18.44 -16.78 4.70
C CYS A 31 -18.44 -18.31 4.70
N GLU A 32 -19.38 -18.91 3.97
CA GLU A 32 -19.29 -20.29 3.50
C GLU A 32 -18.38 -20.37 2.27
N ASP A 33 -17.61 -21.46 2.19
CA ASP A 33 -16.65 -21.76 1.13
C ASP A 33 -17.33 -21.99 -0.24
N GLY A 34 -16.82 -21.36 -1.30
CA GLY A 34 -17.23 -21.62 -2.68
C GLY A 34 -16.13 -21.28 -3.68
N GLU A 35 -15.64 -22.29 -4.40
CA GLU A 35 -14.66 -22.18 -5.49
C GLU A 35 -15.23 -21.36 -6.69
N ILE A 36 -14.41 -20.50 -7.30
CA ILE A 36 -14.81 -19.69 -8.47
C ILE A 36 -14.01 -20.10 -9.70
N ASP A 37 -14.72 -20.52 -10.75
CA ASP A 37 -14.19 -20.94 -12.05
C ASP A 37 -13.79 -19.73 -12.94
N SER A 38 -12.62 -19.82 -13.56
CA SER A 38 -11.84 -18.69 -14.10
C SER A 38 -12.11 -18.32 -15.57
N HIS A 39 -13.08 -18.95 -16.23
CA HIS A 39 -13.17 -18.92 -17.69
C HIS A 39 -14.13 -17.91 -18.35
N LYS A 40 -14.64 -16.88 -17.64
CA LYS A 40 -15.68 -16.00 -18.21
C LYS A 40 -15.36 -14.49 -18.39
N LEU A 41 -14.13 -14.01 -18.19
CA LEU A 41 -13.92 -12.55 -18.10
C LEU A 41 -13.48 -11.79 -19.36
N TYR A 42 -13.25 -12.44 -20.50
CA TYR A 42 -12.80 -11.72 -21.70
C TYR A 42 -13.53 -12.15 -22.95
N ASN A 43 -14.66 -11.48 -23.21
CA ASN A 43 -15.15 -11.22 -24.56
C ASN A 43 -16.10 -10.03 -24.51
N GLU A 44 -15.64 -8.87 -25.01
CA GLU A 44 -16.36 -8.05 -26.00
C GLU A 44 -15.50 -6.83 -26.37
N LYS A 45 -15.25 -6.67 -27.67
CA LYS A 45 -14.75 -5.46 -28.32
C LYS A 45 -15.95 -4.62 -28.73
N ASN A 46 -15.87 -3.28 -28.64
CA ASN A 46 -16.14 -2.35 -29.75
C ASN A 46 -15.96 -0.85 -29.37
N ASN A 47 -15.32 -0.14 -30.32
CA ASN A 47 -15.17 1.30 -30.61
C ASN A 47 -16.04 2.36 -29.91
N GLU A 48 -15.43 3.50 -29.51
CA GLU A 48 -15.55 4.81 -30.20
C GLU A 48 -14.68 5.90 -29.54
N GLU A 49 -14.17 6.82 -30.36
CA GLU A 49 -13.31 7.95 -29.99
C GLU A 49 -14.09 9.04 -29.24
N ASN A 50 -13.62 9.44 -28.05
CA ASN A 50 -13.91 10.76 -27.50
C ASN A 50 -12.77 11.22 -26.59
N SER A 51 -12.10 12.29 -27.00
CA SER A 51 -11.07 12.98 -26.24
C SER A 51 -11.73 13.84 -25.16
N THR A 52 -11.71 13.38 -23.91
CA THR A 52 -11.82 14.23 -22.72
C THR A 52 -10.75 13.83 -21.71
N SER A 53 -9.97 14.84 -21.34
CA SER A 53 -9.06 14.85 -20.21
C SER A 53 -9.64 14.22 -18.95
N PHE A 54 -8.87 13.38 -18.26
CA PHE A 54 -8.49 13.44 -16.84
C PHE A 54 -7.87 12.09 -16.43
N LEU A 55 -6.57 12.07 -16.12
CA LEU A 55 -5.99 10.99 -15.30
C LEU A 55 -6.51 11.14 -13.85
N PRO A 56 -6.70 10.08 -13.06
CA PRO A 56 -7.01 8.70 -13.42
C PRO A 56 -8.23 8.19 -12.64
N GLU A 57 -9.26 7.72 -13.34
CA GLU A 57 -10.44 7.04 -12.78
C GLU A 57 -10.13 5.62 -12.23
N GLN A 58 -8.86 5.35 -11.89
CA GLN A 58 -8.39 4.04 -11.40
C GLN A 58 -8.29 3.94 -9.87
N LEU A 59 -8.73 4.96 -9.13
CA LEU A 59 -8.76 4.90 -7.66
C LEU A 59 -10.00 4.21 -7.10
N GLU A 60 -11.05 4.00 -7.89
CA GLU A 60 -12.33 3.46 -7.38
C GLU A 60 -12.58 1.99 -7.74
N ILE A 61 -11.89 1.41 -8.72
CA ILE A 61 -12.14 0.02 -9.17
C ILE A 61 -11.51 -1.03 -8.23
N ASN A 62 -10.55 -0.68 -7.36
CA ASN A 62 -9.81 -1.68 -6.58
C ASN A 62 -10.27 -1.88 -5.12
N ASN A 63 -11.33 -1.19 -4.67
CA ASN A 63 -11.84 -1.36 -3.30
C ASN A 63 -12.54 -2.72 -3.06
N GLN A 64 -12.76 -3.53 -4.10
CA GLN A 64 -13.37 -4.87 -4.00
C GLN A 64 -12.39 -6.04 -4.14
N LEU A 65 -11.11 -5.77 -4.37
CA LEU A 65 -10.08 -6.76 -4.09
C LEU A 65 -9.75 -6.60 -2.61
N THR A 66 -10.05 -7.63 -1.83
CA THR A 66 -9.51 -7.90 -0.50
C THR A 66 -7.99 -7.89 -0.56
N HIS A 67 -7.41 -6.70 -0.72
CA HIS A 67 -5.98 -6.50 -0.79
C HIS A 67 -5.44 -6.88 0.58
N SER A 68 -4.76 -8.04 0.64
CA SER A 68 -3.69 -8.25 1.60
C SER A 68 -2.89 -6.95 1.63
N ARG A 69 -3.05 -6.15 2.69
CA ARG A 69 -2.51 -4.80 2.74
C ARG A 69 -0.99 -4.94 2.86
N THR A 70 -0.31 -4.90 1.73
CA THR A 70 1.14 -5.04 1.65
C THR A 70 1.83 -3.81 2.24
N TYR A 71 3.05 -3.99 2.75
CA TYR A 71 3.85 -2.90 3.30
C TYR A 71 4.07 -1.80 2.26
N VAL A 72 4.22 -2.17 0.98
CA VAL A 72 4.32 -1.23 -0.15
C VAL A 72 3.12 -0.29 -0.22
N VAL A 73 1.90 -0.81 -0.06
CA VAL A 73 0.67 0.00 -0.17
C VAL A 73 0.57 0.98 1.00
N PHE A 74 0.85 0.52 2.22
CA PHE A 74 0.86 1.39 3.41
C PHE A 74 1.87 2.54 3.27
N LEU A 75 3.08 2.23 2.82
CA LEU A 75 4.11 3.24 2.57
C LEU A 75 3.71 4.24 1.51
N ASN A 76 3.16 3.79 0.38
CA ASN A 76 2.73 4.68 -0.68
C ASN A 76 1.63 5.65 -0.19
N GLN A 77 0.64 5.15 0.56
CA GLN A 77 -0.39 6.00 1.15
C GLN A 77 0.19 7.01 2.14
N PHE A 78 1.15 6.58 2.96
CA PHE A 78 1.86 7.45 3.88
C PHE A 78 2.64 8.56 3.15
N PHE A 79 3.44 8.21 2.15
CA PHE A 79 4.21 9.17 1.37
C PHE A 79 3.35 10.17 0.61
N GLN A 80 2.23 9.72 0.02
CA GLN A 80 1.27 10.61 -0.63
C GLN A 80 0.65 11.60 0.36
N LYS A 81 0.23 11.14 1.54
CA LYS A 81 -0.39 11.98 2.56
C LYS A 81 0.56 13.05 3.10
N PHE A 82 1.83 12.71 3.29
CA PHE A 82 2.83 13.60 3.88
C PHE A 82 3.71 14.30 2.83
N LYS A 83 3.47 14.07 1.53
CA LYS A 83 4.27 14.60 0.41
C LYS A 83 5.76 14.34 0.58
N ILE A 84 6.10 13.12 0.98
CA ILE A 84 7.49 12.68 1.18
C ILE A 84 8.04 12.21 -0.16
N ASP A 85 9.23 12.67 -0.52
CA ASP A 85 9.95 12.19 -1.71
C ASP A 85 10.60 10.83 -1.42
N TYR A 86 10.39 9.89 -2.34
CA TYR A 86 10.89 8.53 -2.21
C TYR A 86 11.19 7.91 -3.57
N GLU A 87 12.19 7.02 -3.59
CA GLU A 87 12.62 6.35 -4.82
C GLU A 87 12.99 4.90 -4.54
N TYR A 88 12.46 3.99 -5.37
CA TYR A 88 12.89 2.59 -5.40
C TYR A 88 13.90 2.38 -6.53
N THR A 89 15.08 1.88 -6.20
CA THR A 89 16.08 1.45 -7.17
C THR A 89 16.32 -0.06 -7.05
N PHE A 90 16.61 -0.71 -8.18
CA PHE A 90 16.81 -2.14 -8.24
C PHE A 90 18.17 -2.45 -8.86
N GLU A 91 18.92 -3.32 -8.20
CA GLU A 91 20.16 -3.90 -8.73
C GLU A 91 19.89 -5.36 -9.08
N ASN A 92 20.27 -5.76 -10.30
CA ASN A 92 20.18 -7.16 -10.72
C ASN A 92 21.55 -7.81 -10.62
N PHE A 93 21.62 -8.93 -9.90
CA PHE A 93 22.82 -9.76 -9.83
C PHE A 93 22.45 -11.22 -10.08
N ARG A 94 22.90 -11.79 -11.19
CA ARG A 94 22.70 -13.21 -11.55
C ARG A 94 21.24 -13.66 -11.47
N ASN A 95 20.32 -12.89 -12.06
CA ASN A 95 18.87 -13.11 -12.02
C ASN A 95 18.22 -12.96 -10.63
N LEU A 96 18.95 -12.39 -9.67
CA LEU A 96 18.40 -11.98 -8.38
C LEU A 96 18.26 -10.46 -8.33
N TYR A 97 17.36 -9.99 -7.49
CA TYR A 97 17.02 -8.59 -7.30
C TYR A 97 17.36 -8.15 -5.89
N LEU A 98 18.17 -7.10 -5.80
CA LEU A 98 18.32 -6.29 -4.60
C LEU A 98 17.50 -5.02 -4.79
N CYS A 99 16.78 -4.61 -3.75
CA CYS A 99 15.98 -3.40 -3.79
C CYS A 99 16.55 -2.39 -2.78
N ARG A 100 16.62 -1.13 -3.21
CA ARG A 100 16.96 0.00 -2.34
C ARG A 100 15.83 1.01 -2.37
N LEU A 101 15.41 1.45 -1.20
CA LEU A 101 14.40 2.48 -1.02
C LEU A 101 15.08 3.70 -0.39
N ARG A 102 15.11 4.81 -1.13
CA ARG A 102 15.50 6.11 -0.60
C ARG A 102 14.27 6.86 -0.12
N ILE A 103 14.32 7.38 1.10
CA ILE A 103 13.31 8.26 1.69
C ILE A 103 14.08 9.47 2.20
N ASP A 104 13.95 10.61 1.53
CA ASP A 104 14.71 11.83 1.85
C ASP A 104 16.24 11.56 1.92
N ASN A 105 16.82 11.63 3.12
CA ASN A 105 18.25 11.37 3.40
C ASN A 105 18.56 9.98 3.96
N LYS A 106 17.58 9.07 4.00
CA LYS A 106 17.78 7.69 4.45
C LYS A 106 17.62 6.69 3.31
N ILE A 107 18.46 5.66 3.34
CA ILE A 107 18.46 4.58 2.37
C ILE A 107 18.24 3.26 3.13
N PHE A 108 17.26 2.49 2.67
CA PHE A 108 16.98 1.14 3.13
C PHE A 108 17.35 0.18 2.01
N VAL A 109 17.93 -0.96 2.36
CA VAL A 109 18.37 -1.99 1.40
C VAL A 109 17.88 -3.36 1.89
N THR A 110 17.56 -4.24 0.95
CA THR A 110 17.25 -5.64 1.22
C THR A 110 18.43 -6.37 1.85
N ASP A 111 18.20 -7.21 2.88
CA ASP A 111 19.30 -7.95 3.55
C ASP A 111 19.86 -9.06 2.66
N SER A 112 19.02 -9.62 1.81
CA SER A 112 19.35 -10.70 0.89
C SER A 112 18.77 -10.45 -0.49
N PRO A 113 19.38 -11.00 -1.56
CA PRO A 113 18.83 -10.91 -2.91
C PRO A 113 17.60 -11.83 -3.08
N PHE A 114 16.59 -11.37 -3.81
CA PHE A 114 15.33 -12.08 -4.05
C PHE A 114 15.15 -12.51 -5.51
N MET A 115 14.38 -13.57 -5.75
CA MET A 115 14.08 -14.04 -7.11
C MET A 115 13.12 -13.12 -7.87
N ARG A 116 12.25 -12.38 -7.17
CA ARG A 116 11.27 -11.47 -7.78
C ARG A 116 11.44 -10.06 -7.23
N LYS A 117 11.28 -9.07 -8.12
CA LYS A 117 11.29 -7.63 -7.75
C LYS A 117 10.23 -7.29 -6.70
N VAL A 118 9.07 -7.94 -6.78
CA VAL A 118 7.95 -7.70 -5.86
C VAL A 118 8.33 -8.08 -4.43
N ASP A 119 8.96 -9.24 -4.25
CA ASP A 119 9.38 -9.71 -2.92
C ASP A 119 10.49 -8.81 -2.33
N ALA A 120 11.46 -8.41 -3.16
CA ALA A 120 12.51 -7.46 -2.76
C ALA A 120 11.92 -6.11 -2.33
N LYS A 121 10.91 -5.63 -3.08
CA LYS A 121 10.23 -4.37 -2.79
C LYS A 121 9.42 -4.45 -1.50
N GLU A 122 8.78 -5.58 -1.24
CA GLU A 122 7.99 -5.80 -0.03
C GLU A 122 8.87 -5.84 1.23
N GLU A 123 10.02 -6.51 1.18
CA GLU A 123 10.95 -6.56 2.31
C GLU A 123 11.49 -5.17 2.68
N VAL A 124 11.93 -4.39 1.69
CA VAL A 124 12.48 -3.06 1.95
C VAL A 124 11.40 -2.09 2.43
N SER A 125 10.17 -2.30 1.94
CA SER A 125 8.99 -1.57 2.41
C SER A 125 8.67 -1.91 3.86
N LYS A 126 8.71 -3.18 4.24
CA LYS A 126 8.52 -3.58 5.64
C LYS A 126 9.50 -2.87 6.57
N LYS A 127 10.79 -2.85 6.22
CA LYS A 127 11.83 -2.15 7.00
C LYS A 127 11.55 -0.66 7.14
N ALA A 128 11.13 0.00 6.07
CA ALA A 128 10.76 1.40 6.12
C ALA A 128 9.51 1.65 6.96
N CYS A 129 8.49 0.77 6.90
CA CYS A 129 7.32 0.82 7.78
C CYS A 129 7.71 0.72 9.25
N ASP A 130 8.57 -0.25 9.60
CA ASP A 130 9.04 -0.48 10.97
C ASP A 130 9.83 0.74 11.49
N TYR A 131 10.65 1.35 10.63
CA TYR A 131 11.40 2.56 10.96
C TYR A 131 10.47 3.78 11.20
N LEU A 132 9.44 3.94 10.37
CA LEU A 132 8.46 5.02 10.46
C LEU A 132 7.39 4.79 11.53
N LYS A 133 7.27 3.56 12.06
CA LYS A 133 6.27 3.13 13.06
C LYS A 133 4.83 3.37 12.59
N ILE A 134 4.56 2.99 11.34
CA ILE A 134 3.24 3.20 10.69
C ILE A 134 2.35 1.96 10.70
N ILE A 135 2.88 0.81 11.12
CA ILE A 135 2.20 -0.48 11.34
C ILE A 135 2.61 -0.97 12.72
#